data_AF-A0A6J4VED9-F1
#
_entry.id   AF-A0A6J4VED9-F1
#
_cell.length_a   1.000
_cell.length_b   1.000
_cell.length_c   1.000
_cell.angle_alpha   90.00
_cell.angle_beta   90.00
_cell.angle_gamma   90.00
#
_symmetry.space_group_name_H-M   'P 1'
#
loop_
_entity.id
_entity.type
_entity.pdbx_description
1 polymer ?
#
loop_
_entity_poly.entity_id
_entity_poly.type
_entity_poly.pdbx_seq_one_letter_code
_entity_poly.pdbx_strand_id
1 'polypeptide(L)'
;MRAHVVSIGSELMQGHLTDTNATYLAQQLVAQGIELVQVTQVGDDQDRLVAALRAAGENADLVICTGGVGPTEDDLTREALAAVAGETPTVDPDLLATIERFFAGRGLAMPERNQKQAWLIPSAEALPNPVGTAPGWFVRLPGTVFVAMPGVPREMFRMWREQALPRIATDLVRRAVSTVTFKTLGIGESLAEQTLGGLVAQPNPIVATYAKDDGVHVIVSGFGATDTEATALRDGAAAEGRRLLG
;
A
#
# COMPACT_ATOMS: atom_id res chain seq x y z
N MET A 1 13.24 4.54 -1.26
CA MET A 1 12.50 3.45 -0.61
C MET A 1 11.70 2.72 -1.67
N ARG A 2 11.76 1.40 -1.64
CA ARG A 2 10.94 0.48 -2.44
C ARG A 2 9.88 -0.17 -1.57
N ALA A 3 8.67 -0.27 -2.09
CA ALA A 3 7.53 -0.91 -1.44
C ALA A 3 7.00 -2.09 -2.26
N HIS A 4 6.45 -3.09 -1.57
CA HIS A 4 5.75 -4.23 -2.16
C HIS A 4 4.38 -4.37 -1.50
N VAL A 5 3.32 -4.46 -2.30
CA VAL A 5 1.97 -4.72 -1.77
C VAL A 5 1.60 -6.20 -1.92
N VAL A 6 1.18 -6.83 -0.83
CA VAL A 6 0.70 -8.22 -0.81
C VAL A 6 -0.79 -8.21 -0.45
N SER A 7 -1.63 -8.45 -1.45
CA SER A 7 -3.08 -8.53 -1.26
C SER A 7 -3.48 -9.97 -0.96
N ILE A 8 -4.12 -10.16 0.19
CA ILE A 8 -4.39 -11.48 0.77
C ILE A 8 -5.89 -11.72 0.76
N GLY A 9 -6.31 -12.80 0.14
CA GLY A 9 -7.71 -13.23 0.11
C GLY A 9 -8.00 -14.19 -1.05
N SER A 10 -8.60 -15.32 -0.73
CA SER A 10 -8.99 -16.35 -1.70
C SER A 10 -10.03 -15.84 -2.69
N GLU A 11 -10.86 -14.88 -2.28
CA GLU A 11 -11.85 -14.20 -3.12
C GLU A 11 -11.22 -13.33 -4.21
N LEU A 12 -9.99 -12.83 -4.00
CA LEU A 12 -9.21 -12.17 -5.06
C LEU A 12 -8.75 -13.21 -6.10
N MET A 13 -8.26 -14.35 -5.63
CA MET A 13 -7.80 -15.46 -6.49
C MET A 13 -8.95 -16.08 -7.31
N GLN A 14 -10.16 -16.05 -6.76
CA GLN A 14 -11.38 -16.53 -7.42
C GLN A 14 -12.01 -15.46 -8.34
N GLY A 15 -11.50 -14.22 -8.34
CA GLY A 15 -12.05 -13.13 -9.13
C GLY A 15 -13.40 -12.61 -8.65
N HIS A 16 -13.80 -12.93 -7.42
CA HIS A 16 -15.04 -12.42 -6.82
C HIS A 16 -14.93 -10.93 -6.45
N LEU A 17 -13.71 -10.48 -6.12
CA LEU A 17 -13.42 -9.10 -5.81
C LEU A 17 -12.29 -8.57 -6.68
N THR A 18 -12.44 -7.33 -7.13
CA THR A 18 -11.35 -6.55 -7.71
C THR A 18 -10.52 -5.94 -6.59
N ASP A 19 -9.20 -6.04 -6.71
CA ASP A 19 -8.27 -5.48 -5.74
C ASP A 19 -8.12 -3.96 -5.87
N THR A 20 -9.08 -3.26 -5.28
CA THR A 20 -9.07 -1.80 -5.18
C THR A 20 -8.10 -1.28 -4.13
N ASN A 21 -7.70 -2.13 -3.18
CA ASN A 21 -6.79 -1.80 -2.09
C ASN A 21 -5.37 -1.55 -2.61
N ALA A 22 -4.85 -2.46 -3.44
CA ALA A 22 -3.54 -2.28 -4.07
C ALA A 22 -3.51 -1.03 -4.96
N THR A 23 -4.60 -0.76 -5.70
CA THR A 23 -4.71 0.44 -6.53
C THR A 23 -4.65 1.72 -5.68
N TYR A 24 -5.38 1.77 -4.57
CA TYR A 24 -5.32 2.89 -3.64
C TYR A 24 -3.91 3.07 -3.07
N LEU A 25 -3.29 1.98 -2.58
CA LEU A 25 -1.94 2.03 -2.00
C LEU A 25 -0.90 2.49 -3.02
N ALA A 26 -0.97 2.03 -4.27
CA ALA A 26 -0.08 2.49 -5.33
C ALA A 26 -0.13 4.01 -5.50
N GLN A 27 -1.33 4.59 -5.54
CA GLN A 27 -1.51 6.04 -5.63
C GLN A 27 -0.93 6.76 -4.41
N GLN A 28 -1.18 6.23 -3.21
CA GLN A 28 -0.68 6.83 -1.98
C GLN A 28 0.86 6.76 -1.89
N LEU A 29 1.46 5.64 -2.27
CA LEU A 29 2.91 5.44 -2.23
C LEU A 29 3.61 6.39 -3.20
N VAL A 30 3.13 6.49 -4.44
CA VAL A 30 3.66 7.43 -5.44
C VAL A 30 3.58 8.87 -4.93
N ALA A 31 2.45 9.27 -4.34
CA ALA A 31 2.28 10.60 -3.75
C ALA A 31 3.22 10.89 -2.56
N GLN A 32 3.83 9.85 -2.00
CA GLN A 32 4.80 9.96 -0.90
C GLN A 32 6.25 9.74 -1.37
N GLY A 33 6.48 9.64 -2.69
CA GLY A 33 7.79 9.38 -3.27
C GLY A 33 8.36 8.00 -2.92
N ILE A 34 7.46 7.05 -2.63
CA ILE A 34 7.80 5.64 -2.39
C ILE A 34 7.53 4.87 -3.68
N GLU A 35 8.54 4.17 -4.17
CA GLU A 35 8.45 3.37 -5.39
C GLU A 35 7.78 2.04 -5.09
N LEU A 36 6.59 1.81 -5.65
CA LEU A 36 5.95 0.50 -5.60
C LEU A 36 6.56 -0.41 -6.67
N VAL A 37 7.36 -1.40 -6.27
CA VAL A 37 8.08 -2.28 -7.21
C VAL A 37 7.27 -3.49 -7.64
N GLN A 38 6.34 -3.96 -6.79
CA GLN A 38 5.55 -5.14 -7.08
C GLN A 38 4.24 -5.16 -6.28
N VAL A 39 3.20 -5.71 -6.90
CA VAL A 39 1.96 -6.12 -6.25
C VAL A 39 1.84 -7.64 -6.39
N THR A 40 1.45 -8.35 -5.35
CA THR A 40 1.25 -9.80 -5.37
C THR A 40 -0.06 -10.16 -4.71
N GLN A 41 -0.88 -10.96 -5.38
CA GLN A 41 -2.11 -11.50 -4.82
C GLN A 41 -1.88 -12.93 -4.36
N VAL A 42 -2.33 -13.28 -3.17
CA VAL A 42 -2.13 -14.59 -2.56
C VAL A 42 -3.43 -15.03 -1.87
N GLY A 43 -3.81 -16.29 -2.07
CA GLY A 43 -4.94 -16.89 -1.35
C GLY A 43 -4.61 -17.20 0.11
N ASP A 44 -5.64 -17.57 0.88
CA ASP A 44 -5.54 -17.83 2.33
C ASP A 44 -4.93 -19.22 2.60
N ASP A 45 -3.62 -19.32 2.43
CA ASP A 45 -2.84 -20.51 2.70
C ASP A 45 -1.54 -20.11 3.39
N GLN A 46 -1.30 -20.68 4.58
CA GLN A 46 -0.21 -20.27 5.47
C GLN A 46 1.17 -20.35 4.78
N ASP A 47 1.46 -21.45 4.10
CA ASP A 47 2.77 -21.68 3.49
C ASP A 47 3.00 -20.72 2.31
N ARG A 48 1.96 -20.50 1.50
CA ARG A 48 2.02 -19.53 0.40
C ARG A 48 2.19 -18.10 0.91
N LEU A 49 1.50 -17.73 1.98
CA LEU A 49 1.64 -16.41 2.59
C LEU A 49 3.05 -16.20 3.13
N VAL A 50 3.59 -17.15 3.89
CA VAL A 50 4.97 -17.07 4.40
C VAL A 50 5.97 -16.93 3.25
N ALA A 51 5.84 -17.73 2.19
CA ALA A 51 6.72 -17.65 1.02
C ALA A 51 6.63 -16.28 0.32
N ALA A 52 5.43 -15.76 0.11
CA ALA A 52 5.20 -14.46 -0.52
C ALA A 52 5.76 -13.30 0.32
N LEU A 53 5.56 -13.34 1.64
CA LEU A 53 6.06 -12.30 2.55
C LEU A 53 7.59 -12.30 2.66
N ARG A 54 8.23 -13.48 2.67
CA ARG A 54 9.71 -13.57 2.61
C ARG A 54 10.25 -12.97 1.31
N ALA A 55 9.69 -13.38 0.17
CA ALA A 55 10.09 -12.85 -1.13
C ALA A 55 9.85 -11.34 -1.25
N ALA A 56 8.75 -10.83 -0.70
CA ALA A 56 8.49 -9.39 -0.65
C ALA A 56 9.52 -8.65 0.22
N GLY A 57 9.88 -9.24 1.37
CA GLY A 57 10.88 -8.68 2.28
C GLY A 57 12.28 -8.60 1.69
N GLU A 58 12.67 -9.56 0.86
CA GLU A 58 13.96 -9.54 0.16
C GLU A 58 14.05 -8.43 -0.90
N ASN A 59 12.92 -8.02 -1.48
CA ASN A 59 12.87 -7.11 -2.63
C ASN A 59 12.47 -5.67 -2.27
N ALA A 60 11.97 -5.42 -1.05
CA ALA A 60 11.45 -4.12 -0.64
C ALA A 60 11.83 -3.75 0.80
N ASP A 61 11.96 -2.44 1.03
CA ASP A 61 12.20 -1.87 2.36
C ASP A 61 10.89 -1.80 3.17
N LEU A 62 9.74 -1.80 2.47
CA LEU A 62 8.39 -1.71 3.01
C LEU A 62 7.48 -2.76 2.35
N VAL A 63 6.88 -3.65 3.13
CA VAL A 63 5.88 -4.61 2.66
C VAL A 63 4.54 -4.27 3.27
N ILE A 64 3.51 -4.09 2.44
CA ILE A 64 2.16 -3.73 2.89
C ILE A 64 1.21 -4.86 2.55
N CYS A 65 0.64 -5.49 3.57
CA CYS A 65 -0.34 -6.56 3.47
C CYS A 65 -1.75 -6.00 3.65
N THR A 66 -2.68 -6.40 2.79
CA THR A 66 -4.11 -6.08 2.97
C THR A 66 -4.95 -7.35 2.94
N GLY A 67 -5.71 -7.60 3.99
CA GLY A 67 -6.52 -8.83 4.13
C GLY A 67 -5.97 -9.80 5.17
N GLY A 68 -6.76 -10.81 5.51
CA GLY A 68 -6.37 -11.92 6.41
C GLY A 68 -6.07 -11.53 7.86
N VAL A 69 -6.62 -10.43 8.38
CA VAL A 69 -6.43 -9.96 9.78
C VAL A 69 -7.71 -10.02 10.62
N GLY A 70 -8.78 -10.59 10.09
CA GLY A 70 -10.00 -10.82 10.84
C GLY A 70 -9.87 -11.97 11.87
N PRO A 71 -11.01 -12.48 12.38
CA PRO A 71 -11.06 -13.52 13.39
C PRO A 71 -11.31 -14.94 12.84
N THR A 72 -11.40 -15.14 11.53
CA THR A 72 -11.75 -16.46 10.95
C THR A 72 -10.51 -17.35 10.76
N GLU A 73 -10.74 -18.62 10.40
CA GLU A 73 -9.67 -19.61 10.23
C GLU A 73 -8.80 -19.32 9.01
N ASP A 74 -9.38 -18.73 7.97
CA ASP A 74 -8.72 -18.25 6.76
C ASP A 74 -8.00 -16.90 6.95
N ASP A 75 -8.22 -16.18 8.06
CA ASP A 75 -7.49 -14.94 8.35
C ASP A 75 -6.06 -15.20 8.85
N LEU A 76 -5.13 -15.55 7.96
CA LEU A 76 -3.80 -16.08 8.32
C LEU A 76 -2.64 -15.06 8.30
N THR A 77 -2.89 -13.77 8.05
CA THR A 77 -1.83 -12.77 7.84
C THR A 77 -0.94 -12.58 9.08
N ARG A 78 -1.53 -12.60 10.30
CA ARG A 78 -0.75 -12.45 11.55
C ARG A 78 0.14 -13.65 11.80
N GLU A 79 -0.37 -14.85 11.57
CA GLU A 79 0.38 -16.10 11.67
C GLU A 79 1.51 -16.16 10.65
N ALA A 80 1.26 -15.76 9.41
CA ALA A 80 2.29 -15.71 8.38
C ALA A 80 3.40 -14.72 8.75
N LEU A 81 3.06 -13.51 9.23
CA LEU A 81 4.06 -12.55 9.69
C LEU A 81 4.83 -13.02 10.92
N ALA A 82 4.16 -13.66 11.88
CA ALA A 82 4.82 -14.27 13.04
C ALA A 82 5.86 -15.33 12.60
N ALA A 83 5.49 -16.19 11.64
CA ALA A 83 6.40 -17.18 11.07
C ALA A 83 7.57 -16.55 10.29
N VAL A 84 7.34 -15.44 9.57
CA VAL A 84 8.40 -14.68 8.89
C VAL A 84 9.38 -14.10 9.91
N ALA A 85 8.87 -13.51 10.99
CA ALA A 85 9.64 -12.94 12.09
C ALA A 85 10.37 -14.01 12.93
N GLY A 86 9.89 -15.26 12.91
CA GLY A 86 10.37 -16.31 13.81
C GLY A 86 9.93 -16.08 15.26
N GLU A 87 8.80 -15.42 15.45
CA GLU A 87 8.28 -14.99 16.75
C GLU A 87 6.93 -15.67 17.04
N THR A 88 6.64 -15.91 18.32
CA THR A 88 5.35 -16.49 18.74
C THR A 88 4.40 -15.38 19.18
N PRO A 89 3.17 -15.32 18.63
CA PRO A 89 2.20 -14.32 19.03
C PRO A 89 1.66 -14.60 20.43
N THR A 90 1.43 -13.54 21.20
CA THR A 90 0.74 -13.59 22.50
C THR A 90 -0.43 -12.61 22.50
N VAL A 91 -1.43 -12.87 23.34
CA VAL A 91 -2.57 -11.96 23.52
C VAL A 91 -2.11 -10.72 24.26
N ASP A 92 -2.31 -9.56 23.64
CA ASP A 92 -2.15 -8.27 24.29
C ASP A 92 -3.44 -7.92 25.08
N PRO A 93 -3.34 -7.68 26.40
CA PRO A 93 -4.51 -7.44 27.24
C PRO A 93 -5.23 -6.13 26.92
N ASP A 94 -4.53 -5.09 26.47
CA ASP A 94 -5.13 -3.78 26.16
C ASP A 94 -5.89 -3.82 24.82
N LEU A 95 -5.37 -4.54 23.84
CA LEU A 95 -6.07 -4.85 22.59
C LEU A 95 -7.31 -5.71 22.87
N LEU A 96 -7.18 -6.75 23.70
CA LEU A 96 -8.30 -7.61 24.06
C LEU A 96 -9.42 -6.79 24.70
N ALA A 97 -9.10 -5.96 25.71
CA ALA A 97 -10.07 -5.10 26.38
C ALA A 97 -10.72 -4.09 25.41
N THR A 98 -9.97 -3.62 24.40
CA THR A 98 -10.51 -2.73 23.36
C THR A 98 -11.55 -3.43 22.48
N ILE A 99 -11.27 -4.68 22.07
CA ILE A 99 -12.20 -5.48 21.27
C ILE A 99 -13.43 -5.84 22.12
N GLU A 100 -13.26 -6.24 23.38
CA GLU A 100 -14.37 -6.51 24.29
C GLU A 100 -15.30 -5.29 24.45
N ARG A 101 -14.72 -4.08 24.64
CA ARG A 101 -15.50 -2.83 24.69
C ARG A 101 -16.26 -2.56 23.39
N PHE A 102 -15.67 -2.89 22.24
CA PHE A 102 -16.33 -2.72 20.95
C PHE A 102 -17.59 -3.60 20.84
N PHE A 103 -17.52 -4.86 21.27
CA PHE A 103 -18.69 -5.76 21.31
C PHE A 103 -19.71 -5.32 22.37
N ALA A 104 -19.26 -4.96 23.58
CA ALA A 104 -20.12 -4.50 24.66
C ALA A 104 -20.90 -3.23 24.29
N GLY A 105 -20.26 -2.29 23.59
CA GLY A 105 -20.92 -1.08 23.08
C GLY A 105 -22.03 -1.35 22.06
N ARG A 106 -22.10 -2.57 21.52
CA ARG A 106 -23.17 -3.06 20.63
C ARG A 106 -24.17 -3.98 21.35
N GLY A 107 -24.04 -4.16 22.67
CA GLY A 107 -24.86 -5.08 23.45
C GLY A 107 -24.57 -6.55 23.18
N LEU A 108 -23.37 -6.87 22.67
CA LEU A 108 -22.95 -8.22 22.32
C LEU A 108 -21.81 -8.70 23.22
N ALA A 109 -21.77 -10.00 23.51
CA ALA A 109 -20.58 -10.64 24.06
C ALA A 109 -19.55 -10.87 22.94
N MET A 110 -18.26 -10.70 23.24
CA MET A 110 -17.19 -10.99 22.29
C MET A 110 -17.09 -12.51 22.05
N PRO A 111 -17.15 -13.01 20.80
CA PRO A 111 -16.88 -14.41 20.50
C PRO A 111 -15.42 -14.77 20.79
N GLU A 112 -15.17 -15.99 21.26
CA GLU A 112 -13.82 -16.45 21.66
C GLU A 112 -12.78 -16.32 20.52
N ARG A 113 -13.16 -16.67 19.28
CA ARG A 113 -12.29 -16.54 18.10
C ARG A 113 -11.76 -15.12 17.86
N ASN A 114 -12.46 -14.08 18.33
CA ASN A 114 -12.00 -12.70 18.19
C ASN A 114 -10.77 -12.41 19.07
N GLN A 115 -10.45 -13.24 20.06
CA GLN A 115 -9.24 -13.11 20.87
C GLN A 115 -7.97 -13.14 20.00
N LYS A 116 -7.97 -13.89 18.89
CA LYS A 116 -6.87 -13.89 17.90
C LYS A 116 -6.55 -12.51 17.34
N GLN A 117 -7.55 -11.61 17.28
CA GLN A 117 -7.35 -10.24 16.80
C GLN A 117 -6.55 -9.38 17.78
N ALA A 118 -6.40 -9.81 19.03
CA ALA A 118 -5.56 -9.19 20.05
C ALA A 118 -4.13 -9.75 20.09
N TRP A 119 -3.74 -10.61 19.14
CA TRP A 119 -2.36 -11.10 19.08
C TRP A 119 -1.39 -9.98 18.71
N LEU A 120 -0.20 -10.03 19.32
CA LEU A 120 1.00 -9.31 18.91
C LEU A 120 2.22 -10.22 19.04
N ILE A 121 3.20 -10.01 18.17
CA ILE A 121 4.56 -10.53 18.32
C ILE A 121 5.48 -9.41 18.87
N PRO A 122 6.61 -9.74 19.51
CA PRO A 122 7.53 -8.74 20.08
C PRO A 122 7.96 -7.62 19.12
N SER A 123 8.13 -7.93 17.83
CA SER A 123 8.52 -6.96 16.81
C SER A 123 7.36 -6.11 16.24
N ALA A 124 6.12 -6.37 16.68
CA ALA A 124 4.92 -5.71 16.17
C ALA A 124 4.37 -4.64 17.11
N GLU A 125 4.04 -3.49 16.53
CA GLU A 125 3.15 -2.50 17.13
C GLU A 125 1.74 -2.66 16.54
N ALA A 126 0.71 -2.54 17.39
CA ALA A 126 -0.67 -2.55 16.90
C ALA A 126 -1.02 -1.23 16.17
N LEU A 127 -1.77 -1.34 15.08
CA LEU A 127 -2.40 -0.22 14.39
C LEU A 127 -3.88 -0.19 14.75
N PRO A 128 -4.34 0.77 15.57
CA PRO A 128 -5.74 0.83 16.00
C PRO A 128 -6.72 0.92 14.83
N ASN A 129 -7.82 0.17 14.93
CA ASN A 129 -8.91 0.19 13.98
C ASN A 129 -10.19 0.73 14.63
N PRO A 130 -10.47 2.05 14.58
CA PRO A 130 -11.67 2.61 15.22
C PRO A 130 -12.98 2.28 14.48
N VAL A 131 -12.93 1.64 13.30
CA VAL A 131 -14.11 1.36 12.46
C VAL A 131 -14.44 -0.13 12.34
N GLY A 132 -13.61 -1.00 12.90
CA GLY A 132 -13.78 -2.46 12.92
C GLY A 132 -13.14 -3.08 14.17
N THR A 133 -13.13 -4.40 14.26
CA THR A 133 -12.54 -5.11 15.42
C THR A 133 -11.07 -5.48 15.22
N ALA A 134 -10.60 -5.56 13.98
CA ALA A 134 -9.26 -6.03 13.65
C ALA A 134 -8.24 -4.90 13.69
N PRO A 135 -7.38 -4.79 14.72
CA PRO A 135 -6.21 -3.93 14.64
C PRO A 135 -5.23 -4.48 13.60
N GLY A 136 -4.55 -3.58 12.89
CA GLY A 136 -3.44 -3.94 12.01
C GLY A 136 -2.16 -4.19 12.80
N TRP A 137 -1.11 -4.64 12.11
CA TRP A 137 0.24 -4.77 12.66
C TRP A 137 1.22 -3.88 11.91
N PHE A 138 2.17 -3.32 12.65
CA PHE A 138 3.35 -2.64 12.13
C PHE A 138 4.58 -3.35 12.69
N VAL A 139 5.23 -4.16 11.87
CA VAL A 139 6.31 -5.07 12.27
C VAL A 139 7.64 -4.55 11.76
N ARG A 140 8.64 -4.45 12.63
CA ARG A 140 9.99 -4.01 12.27
C ARG A 140 10.95 -5.19 12.31
N LEU A 141 11.37 -5.65 11.14
CA LEU A 141 12.42 -6.66 11.01
C LEU A 141 13.70 -6.01 10.44
N PRO A 142 14.89 -6.63 10.62
CA PRO A 142 16.12 -6.11 10.04
C PRO A 142 15.99 -5.91 8.53
N GLY A 143 16.09 -4.67 8.07
CA GLY A 143 16.06 -4.31 6.65
C GLY A 143 14.66 -4.06 6.06
N THR A 144 13.59 -4.53 6.71
CA THR A 144 12.23 -4.42 6.16
C THR A 144 11.18 -4.13 7.22
N VAL A 145 10.29 -3.19 6.91
CA VAL A 145 9.06 -2.93 7.67
C VAL A 145 7.89 -3.65 7.02
N PHE A 146 7.10 -4.39 7.79
CA PHE A 146 5.85 -4.99 7.33
C PHE A 146 4.66 -4.26 7.97
N VAL A 147 3.64 -3.97 7.17
CA VAL A 147 2.39 -3.35 7.63
C VAL A 147 1.23 -4.24 7.22
N ALA A 148 0.51 -4.84 8.16
CA ALA A 148 -0.70 -5.60 7.89
C ALA A 148 -1.96 -4.80 8.24
N MET A 149 -2.88 -4.69 7.29
CA MET A 149 -4.13 -3.96 7.43
C MET A 149 -5.34 -4.80 7.00
N PRO A 150 -6.57 -4.46 7.44
CA PRO A 150 -7.79 -5.12 7.00
C PRO A 150 -7.96 -5.15 5.47
N GLY A 151 -8.65 -6.16 4.96
CA GLY A 151 -9.03 -6.23 3.54
C GLY A 151 -10.20 -5.30 3.19
N VAL A 152 -10.99 -4.89 4.19
CA VAL A 152 -12.14 -3.99 3.99
C VAL A 152 -11.65 -2.58 3.64
N PRO A 153 -11.98 -2.02 2.45
CA PRO A 153 -11.37 -0.77 1.96
C PRO A 153 -11.52 0.42 2.90
N ARG A 154 -12.72 0.65 3.47
CA ARG A 154 -12.95 1.76 4.41
C ARG A 154 -12.08 1.70 5.66
N GLU A 155 -11.75 0.48 6.11
CA GLU A 155 -10.93 0.26 7.31
C GLU A 155 -9.45 0.43 6.95
N MET A 156 -9.04 -0.20 5.84
CA MET A 156 -7.68 -0.11 5.31
C MET A 156 -7.29 1.33 5.00
N PHE A 157 -8.10 2.08 4.24
CA PHE A 157 -7.76 3.45 3.83
C PHE A 157 -7.61 4.38 5.03
N ARG A 158 -8.48 4.21 6.04
CA ARG A 158 -8.41 4.99 7.28
C ARG A 158 -7.15 4.63 8.07
N MET A 159 -6.89 3.34 8.26
CA MET A 159 -5.71 2.85 8.98
C MET A 159 -4.41 3.27 8.28
N TRP A 160 -4.35 3.20 6.96
CA TRP A 160 -3.23 3.68 6.17
C TRP A 160 -2.93 5.15 6.48
N ARG A 161 -3.93 6.02 6.30
CA ARG A 161 -3.77 7.47 6.45
C ARG A 161 -3.47 7.90 7.88
N GLU A 162 -4.15 7.31 8.86
CA GLU A 162 -4.12 7.77 10.26
C GLU A 162 -3.07 7.03 11.10
N GLN A 163 -2.64 5.83 10.70
CA GLN A 163 -1.77 4.98 11.51
C GLN A 163 -0.49 4.57 10.79
N ALA A 164 -0.58 3.91 9.62
CA ALA A 164 0.59 3.34 8.97
C ALA A 164 1.49 4.42 8.35
N LEU A 165 0.92 5.31 7.54
CA LEU A 165 1.67 6.33 6.81
C LEU A 165 2.44 7.29 7.73
N PRO A 166 1.87 7.82 8.85
CA PRO A 166 2.63 8.66 9.79
C PRO A 166 3.86 7.97 10.39
N ARG A 167 3.81 6.64 10.61
CA ARG A 167 4.93 5.85 11.14
C ARG A 167 5.99 5.58 10.07
N ILE A 168 5.57 5.20 8.86
CA ILE A 168 6.48 5.07 7.71
C ILE A 168 7.20 6.41 7.46
N ALA A 169 6.47 7.51 7.64
CA ALA A 169 6.96 8.86 7.41
C ALA A 169 8.09 9.29 8.34
N THR A 170 8.07 8.87 9.60
CA THR A 170 9.11 9.22 10.58
C THR A 170 10.38 8.40 10.42
N ASP A 171 10.25 7.17 9.94
CA ASP A 171 11.33 6.19 10.07
C ASP A 171 12.19 6.07 8.83
N LEU A 172 11.75 6.60 7.69
CA LEU A 172 12.35 6.27 6.42
C LEU A 172 12.47 7.46 5.46
N VAL A 173 13.62 7.51 4.77
CA VAL A 173 13.95 8.54 3.79
C VAL A 173 13.08 8.38 2.54
N ARG A 174 12.29 9.41 2.25
CA ARG A 174 11.43 9.52 1.06
C ARG A 174 12.05 10.47 0.05
N ARG A 175 11.74 10.27 -1.23
CA ARG A 175 12.08 11.23 -2.28
C ARG A 175 10.99 12.30 -2.33
N ALA A 176 11.37 13.54 -2.60
CA ALA A 176 10.41 14.57 -2.95
C ALA A 176 9.78 14.20 -4.30
N VAL A 177 8.46 14.40 -4.43
CA VAL A 177 7.70 14.08 -5.63
C VAL A 177 6.83 15.28 -6.01
N SER A 178 6.76 15.56 -7.31
CA SER A 178 5.93 16.63 -7.85
C SER A 178 5.30 16.17 -9.16
N THR A 179 3.97 16.10 -9.20
CA THR A 179 3.23 15.58 -10.35
C THR A 179 2.30 16.64 -10.93
N VAL A 180 2.23 16.71 -12.26
CA VAL A 180 1.21 17.48 -12.98
C VAL A 180 0.62 16.61 -14.07
N THR A 181 -0.68 16.75 -14.28
CA THR A 181 -1.38 16.15 -15.41
C THR A 181 -1.91 17.26 -16.29
N PHE A 182 -1.66 17.16 -17.60
CA PHE A 182 -2.36 17.95 -18.60
C PHE A 182 -3.06 17.04 -19.59
N LYS A 183 -4.15 17.55 -20.17
CA LYS A 183 -5.03 16.78 -21.04
C LYS A 183 -4.92 17.31 -22.46
N THR A 184 -4.81 16.40 -23.41
CA THR A 184 -4.82 16.72 -24.84
C THR A 184 -6.12 16.20 -25.45
N LEU A 185 -6.71 17.01 -26.33
CA LEU A 185 -7.93 16.67 -27.07
C LEU A 185 -7.62 16.55 -28.55
N GLY A 186 -8.26 15.60 -29.25
CA GLY A 186 -8.12 15.45 -30.71
C GLY A 186 -6.85 14.73 -31.17
N ILE A 187 -6.02 14.24 -30.25
CA ILE A 187 -4.84 13.41 -30.54
C ILE A 187 -5.01 12.03 -29.89
N GLY A 188 -4.69 10.97 -30.64
CA GLY A 188 -4.68 9.60 -30.12
C GLY A 188 -3.42 9.32 -29.30
N GLU A 189 -3.49 8.38 -28.36
CA GLU A 189 -2.41 8.06 -27.41
C GLU A 189 -1.08 7.75 -28.10
N SER A 190 -1.08 6.89 -29.12
CA SER A 190 0.15 6.54 -29.86
C SER A 190 0.81 7.73 -30.54
N LEU A 191 0.01 8.67 -31.06
CA LEU A 191 0.55 9.89 -31.67
C LEU A 191 1.08 10.86 -30.60
N ALA A 192 0.41 10.96 -29.46
CA ALA A 192 0.88 11.77 -28.33
C ALA A 192 2.22 11.23 -27.80
N GLU A 193 2.34 9.92 -27.59
CA GLU A 193 3.57 9.27 -27.14
C GLU A 193 4.71 9.45 -28.17
N GLN A 194 4.42 9.22 -29.46
CA GLN A 194 5.39 9.45 -30.54
C GLN A 194 5.87 10.91 -30.57
N THR A 195 4.96 11.87 -30.34
CA THR A 195 5.26 13.30 -30.34
C THR A 195 6.12 13.71 -29.13
N LEU A 196 5.86 13.12 -27.96
CA LEU A 196 6.65 13.32 -26.75
C LEU A 196 8.06 12.70 -26.86
N GLY A 197 8.22 11.65 -27.66
CA GLY A 197 9.51 11.11 -28.08
C GLY A 197 10.44 10.79 -26.91
N GLY A 198 11.61 11.44 -26.86
CA GLY A 198 12.62 11.18 -25.82
C GLY A 198 12.16 11.53 -24.39
N LEU A 199 11.06 12.26 -24.20
CA LEU A 199 10.52 12.54 -22.87
C LEU A 199 9.98 11.29 -22.18
N VAL A 200 9.30 10.39 -22.90
CA VAL A 200 8.67 9.20 -22.31
C VAL A 200 9.68 8.09 -21.97
N ALA A 201 10.89 8.17 -22.53
CA ALA A 201 11.96 7.20 -22.29
C ALA A 201 12.84 7.54 -21.07
N GLN A 202 12.63 8.69 -20.42
CA GLN A 202 13.46 9.12 -19.30
C GLN A 202 13.08 8.38 -18.01
N PRO A 203 14.06 7.96 -17.19
CA PRO A 203 13.78 7.34 -15.89
C PRO A 203 13.32 8.37 -14.84
N ASN A 204 13.65 9.64 -15.03
CA ASN A 204 13.24 10.76 -14.17
C ASN A 204 13.48 12.09 -14.91
N PRO A 205 12.48 12.96 -15.09
CA PRO A 205 11.08 12.79 -14.71
C PRO A 205 10.39 11.66 -15.50
N ILE A 206 9.39 11.04 -14.89
CA ILE A 206 8.57 10.02 -15.55
C ILE A 206 7.45 10.75 -16.31
N VAL A 207 7.34 10.48 -17.61
CA VAL A 207 6.27 10.99 -18.47
C VAL A 207 5.47 9.81 -19.00
N ALA A 208 4.16 9.78 -18.71
CA ALA A 208 3.26 8.72 -19.15
C ALA A 208 2.03 9.30 -19.85
N THR A 209 1.57 8.61 -20.89
CA THR A 209 0.32 8.90 -21.59
C THR A 209 -0.73 7.86 -21.23
N TYR A 210 -1.98 8.30 -21.06
CA TYR A 210 -3.13 7.41 -20.86
C TYR A 210 -4.33 7.90 -21.65
N ALA A 211 -4.89 7.06 -22.52
CA ALA A 211 -6.20 7.33 -23.12
C ALA A 211 -7.31 7.26 -22.06
N LYS A 212 -8.14 8.31 -21.99
CA LYS A 212 -9.35 8.41 -21.16
C LYS A 212 -10.52 8.93 -22.00
N ASP A 213 -11.73 8.78 -21.46
CA ASP A 213 -12.97 9.22 -22.12
C ASP A 213 -12.97 10.73 -22.44
N ASP A 214 -12.18 11.52 -21.70
CA ASP A 214 -12.05 12.97 -21.85
C ASP A 214 -10.72 13.42 -22.48
N GLY A 215 -10.06 12.52 -23.22
CA GLY A 215 -8.84 12.79 -23.98
C GLY A 215 -7.63 11.99 -23.50
N VAL A 216 -6.45 12.29 -24.05
CA VAL A 216 -5.19 11.67 -23.60
C VAL A 216 -4.64 12.49 -22.45
N HIS A 217 -4.43 11.84 -21.31
CA HIS A 217 -3.81 12.44 -20.14
C HIS A 217 -2.31 12.24 -20.23
N VAL A 218 -1.55 13.33 -20.18
CA VAL A 218 -0.09 13.31 -20.06
C VAL A 218 0.25 13.61 -18.61
N ILE A 219 0.79 12.62 -17.92
CA ILE A 219 1.17 12.69 -16.52
C ILE A 219 2.69 12.86 -16.46
N VAL A 220 3.15 13.94 -15.84
CA VAL A 220 4.58 14.23 -15.65
C VAL A 220 4.86 14.24 -14.16
N SER A 221 5.74 13.34 -13.71
CA SER A 221 6.16 13.23 -12.31
C SER A 221 7.67 13.40 -12.19
N GLY A 222 8.09 14.46 -11.48
CA GLY A 222 9.48 14.69 -11.12
C GLY A 222 9.78 14.15 -9.72
N PHE A 223 10.95 13.51 -9.57
CA PHE A 223 11.41 12.96 -8.30
C PHE A 223 12.79 13.51 -7.93
N GLY A 224 12.94 14.11 -6.75
CA GLY A 224 14.18 14.75 -6.31
C GLY A 224 14.52 14.47 -4.84
N ALA A 225 15.69 14.94 -4.40
CA ALA A 225 16.03 14.98 -2.98
C ALA A 225 15.29 16.10 -2.24
N THR A 226 14.85 17.13 -2.97
CA THR A 226 14.10 18.28 -2.43
C THR A 226 12.86 18.59 -3.26
N ASP A 227 11.86 19.24 -2.65
CA ASP A 227 10.65 19.67 -3.35
C ASP A 227 10.96 20.60 -4.53
N THR A 228 11.97 21.45 -4.37
CA THR A 228 12.46 22.35 -5.42
C THR A 228 13.02 21.58 -6.62
N GLU A 229 13.83 20.55 -6.37
CA GLU A 229 14.39 19.71 -7.43
C GLU A 229 13.30 18.90 -8.14
N ALA A 230 12.43 18.25 -7.39
CA ALA A 230 11.31 17.48 -7.94
C ALA A 230 10.40 18.36 -8.82
N THR A 231 10.12 19.58 -8.35
CA THR A 231 9.31 20.57 -9.08
C THR A 231 10.02 21.07 -10.33
N ALA A 232 11.32 21.36 -10.26
CA ALA A 232 12.08 21.80 -11.42
C ALA A 232 12.13 20.74 -12.54
N LEU A 233 12.35 19.46 -12.17
CA LEU A 233 12.32 18.34 -13.12
C LEU A 233 10.94 18.21 -13.78
N ARG A 234 9.87 18.24 -12.96
CA ARG A 234 8.48 18.20 -13.44
C ARG A 234 8.21 19.35 -14.41
N ASP A 235 8.54 20.58 -14.02
CA ASP A 235 8.21 21.78 -14.81
C ASP A 235 8.97 21.83 -16.13
N GLY A 236 10.24 21.42 -16.14
CA GLY A 236 11.01 21.29 -17.37
C GLY A 236 10.36 20.32 -18.37
N ALA A 237 10.03 19.11 -17.92
CA ALA A 237 9.39 18.12 -18.79
C ALA A 237 7.95 18.49 -19.17
N ALA A 238 7.18 19.11 -18.27
CA ALA A 238 5.83 19.55 -18.56
C ALA A 238 5.81 20.72 -19.57
N ALA A 239 6.74 21.67 -19.46
CA ALA A 239 6.89 22.74 -20.43
C ALA A 239 7.27 22.21 -21.82
N GLU A 240 8.23 21.28 -21.88
CA GLU A 240 8.64 20.66 -23.14
C GLU A 240 7.52 19.80 -23.74
N GLY A 241 6.82 19.01 -22.92
CA GLY A 241 5.70 18.19 -23.37
C GLY A 241 4.57 19.02 -23.96
N ARG A 242 4.22 20.15 -23.32
CA ARG A 242 3.25 21.12 -23.88
C ARG A 242 3.75 21.74 -25.18
N ARG A 243 5.03 22.10 -25.27
CA ARG A 243 5.62 22.65 -26.50
C ARG A 243 5.54 21.66 -27.67
N LEU A 244 5.77 20.37 -27.40
CA LEU A 244 5.74 19.31 -28.43
C LEU A 244 4.32 18.98 -28.89
N LEU A 245 3.36 18.97 -27.97
CA LEU A 245 1.97 18.56 -28.26
C LEU A 245 1.08 19.71 -28.79
N GLY A 246 1.55 20.96 -28.68
CA GLY A 246 0.79 22.15 -29.08
C GLY A 246 -0.31 22.52 -28.10
#